data_AF-A0A2E9QZ33-F1
#
_entry.id   AF-A0A2E9QZ33-F1
#
_cell.length_a   1.000
_cell.length_b   1.000
_cell.length_c   1.000
_cell.angle_alpha   90.00
_cell.angle_beta   90.00
_cell.angle_gamma   90.00
#
_symmetry.space_group_name_H-M   'P 1'
#
loop_
_entity.id
_entity.type
_entity.pdbx_description
1 polymer ?
#
loop_
_entity_poly.entity_id
_entity_poly.type
_entity_poly.pdbx_seq_one_letter_code
_entity_poly.pdbx_strand_id
1 'polypeptide(L)'
;MSTKANLGPSPFSRNVGAWEPGEEGLFWRGPVPPDPKQSPIPGDSWEKDDWIELPHEHYIPVSKFRLNEILWQFPKSKQYRKELKHFLTRIESVYHFHYHGLLNELKNDYEFFDPEAGPRRRKHVDPDELAYRRHRFLKNLMLTMVRGNFVPFSKEFVEKSREYDYLFDLKVRVQWDQHDPSSFRDFADFVRTDEAALELRKHIESDDLYTFLQPHEEFKDNVLLFWRGIDCDKREVSKPLQKLDIWISDIFGKLVFPLQRLIEIVRGERKAGANLITDVMKDVENLAHMVTFGVLDNRSYDYESSEDERSVVFEKRWVRRLNMQNQHIRLRDLFSSKQLQEPELEKMVCVFQTQPKKSLVEGLKARFTKEESNEDDPSIYIKMFKRIPLADAELILPFKKPSMKSFDLTLLMLTGTGSLFALYKGLQSGGKFAIIVMGVLMTLFVRLVMGYLRTLRKYNARMISELYDKNLDNDVGVLQYLIDSIEEQEFKESVLAYYMLWLQDEPMTEKELDAAIEEFLSQYFDDLEVDFEVDDALNKIVFREGERDDHHLPIVEELNINGELHYKALPIEEALEIMDAKWELLNQQRLEAINL
;
A
#
# COMPACT_ATOMS: atom_id res chain seq x y z
N MET A 1 36.28 28.64 -7.72
CA MET A 1 34.90 29.10 -7.86
C MET A 1 34.37 29.33 -6.45
N SER A 2 33.71 30.43 -6.12
CA SER A 2 33.05 30.56 -4.82
C SER A 2 31.79 31.38 -5.04
N THR A 3 30.69 30.68 -5.22
CA THR A 3 29.39 31.26 -4.95
C THR A 3 28.69 30.25 -4.08
N LYS A 4 28.75 30.48 -2.77
CA LYS A 4 27.73 29.99 -1.84
C LYS A 4 26.40 30.16 -2.54
N ALA A 5 25.73 29.06 -2.87
CA ALA A 5 24.29 29.12 -3.04
C ALA A 5 23.81 29.71 -1.71
N ASN A 6 23.30 30.94 -1.76
CA ASN A 6 22.63 31.53 -0.60
C ASN A 6 21.32 30.74 -0.49
N LEU A 7 21.41 29.51 0.01
CA LEU A 7 20.33 28.84 0.70
C LEU A 7 20.06 29.79 1.88
N GLY A 8 19.08 30.68 1.70
CA GLY A 8 18.64 31.54 2.78
C GLY A 8 18.22 30.66 3.97
N PRO A 9 18.12 31.21 5.19
CA PRO A 9 17.63 30.42 6.30
C PRO A 9 16.29 29.76 5.92
N SER A 10 16.27 28.43 5.99
CA SER A 10 15.11 27.59 5.74
C SER A 10 13.85 28.18 6.38
N PRO A 11 12.72 28.30 5.66
CA PRO A 11 11.45 28.67 6.25
C PRO A 11 10.81 27.55 7.09
N PHE A 12 11.47 26.40 7.27
CA PHE A 12 10.87 25.22 7.89
C PHE A 12 11.18 25.10 9.38
N SER A 13 10.59 26.03 10.13
CA SER A 13 9.82 25.67 11.32
C SER A 13 8.35 25.96 10.99
N ARG A 14 7.73 25.17 10.10
CA ARG A 14 6.26 25.21 9.96
C ARG A 14 5.71 24.71 11.30
N ASN A 15 5.30 25.66 12.15
CA ASN A 15 4.84 25.53 13.53
C ASN A 15 4.57 24.07 13.98
N VAL A 16 5.42 23.56 14.87
CA VAL A 16 5.19 22.29 15.58
C VAL A 16 3.83 22.36 16.28
N GLY A 17 2.96 21.38 16.02
CA GLY A 17 1.61 21.35 16.58
C GLY A 17 0.69 22.38 15.94
N ALA A 18 0.58 22.37 14.61
CA ALA A 18 -0.30 23.28 13.87
C ALA A 18 -1.19 22.55 12.85
N TRP A 19 -2.33 23.17 12.60
CA TRP A 19 -3.24 22.80 11.52
C TRP A 19 -2.70 23.23 10.17
N GLU A 20 -2.93 22.44 9.12
CA GLU A 20 -2.60 22.89 7.77
C GLU A 20 -3.51 24.04 7.33
N PRO A 21 -2.95 25.14 6.78
CA PRO A 21 -3.74 26.30 6.39
C PRO A 21 -4.85 25.96 5.38
N GLY A 22 -6.10 26.26 5.72
CA GLY A 22 -7.26 26.01 4.86
C GLY A 22 -7.84 24.59 4.94
N GLU A 23 -7.20 23.68 5.68
CA GLU A 23 -7.70 22.32 5.94
C GLU A 23 -7.79 22.04 7.45
N GLU A 24 -8.14 23.07 8.24
CA GLU A 24 -8.22 22.96 9.69
C GLU A 24 -9.26 21.92 10.12
N GLY A 25 -8.87 21.02 11.04
CA GLY A 25 -9.69 19.88 11.46
C GLY A 25 -9.55 18.63 10.60
N LEU A 26 -8.78 18.69 9.50
CA LEU A 26 -8.56 17.58 8.55
C LEU A 26 -7.10 17.15 8.44
N PHE A 27 -6.17 18.09 8.57
CA PHE A 27 -4.72 17.83 8.50
C PHE A 27 -3.99 18.49 9.66
N TRP A 28 -3.06 17.74 10.25
CA TRP A 28 -2.32 18.15 11.44
C TRP A 28 -0.84 17.81 11.31
N ARG A 29 0.02 18.72 11.77
CA ARG A 29 1.47 18.54 11.82
C ARG A 29 1.96 18.53 13.25
N GLY A 30 2.60 17.44 13.65
CA GLY A 30 3.20 17.29 14.96
C GLY A 30 3.44 15.84 15.36
N PRO A 31 4.14 15.61 16.48
CA PRO A 31 4.61 14.28 16.87
C PRO A 31 3.48 13.31 17.24
N VAL A 32 2.30 13.83 17.57
CA VAL A 32 1.11 13.07 17.98
C VAL A 32 -0.15 13.66 17.34
N PRO A 33 -1.21 12.86 17.13
CA PRO A 33 -2.46 13.36 16.59
C PRO A 33 -3.10 14.41 17.53
N PRO A 34 -3.90 15.35 17.00
CA PRO A 34 -4.47 16.43 17.79
C PRO A 34 -5.46 15.92 18.84
N ASP A 35 -5.46 16.54 20.03
CA ASP A 35 -6.43 16.19 21.09
C ASP A 35 -7.86 16.48 20.61
N PRO A 36 -8.81 15.52 20.73
CA PRO A 36 -10.24 15.73 20.46
C PRO A 36 -10.84 17.01 21.05
N LYS A 37 -10.31 17.48 22.20
CA LYS A 37 -10.78 18.71 22.85
C LYS A 37 -10.33 19.99 22.15
N GLN A 38 -9.36 19.92 21.26
CA GLN A 38 -8.78 21.06 20.54
C GLN A 38 -9.37 21.25 19.14
N SER A 39 -10.55 20.69 18.89
CA SER A 39 -11.19 20.81 17.58
C SER A 39 -11.40 22.27 17.16
N PRO A 40 -10.94 22.68 15.96
CA PRO A 40 -11.19 24.02 15.43
C PRO A 40 -12.64 24.14 14.90
N ILE A 41 -13.37 23.03 14.78
CA ILE A 41 -14.73 22.97 14.24
C ILE A 41 -15.74 22.88 15.40
N PRO A 42 -16.59 23.90 15.63
CA PRO A 42 -17.52 23.90 16.75
C PRO A 42 -18.56 22.75 16.67
N GLY A 43 -18.58 21.91 17.71
CA GLY A 43 -19.53 20.79 17.82
C GLY A 43 -19.14 19.55 17.02
N ASP A 44 -17.92 19.52 16.49
CA ASP A 44 -17.31 18.32 15.94
C ASP A 44 -16.79 17.42 17.07
N SER A 45 -17.01 16.12 16.93
CA SER A 45 -16.60 15.11 17.91
C SER A 45 -15.87 14.02 17.15
N TRP A 46 -14.54 14.04 17.20
CA TRP A 46 -13.70 12.99 16.63
C TRP A 46 -13.07 12.14 17.71
N GLU A 47 -12.71 10.93 17.33
CA GLU A 47 -11.93 10.01 18.15
C GLU A 47 -10.46 10.07 17.73
N LYS A 48 -9.54 9.57 18.57
CA LYS A 48 -8.13 9.52 18.20
C LYS A 48 -7.90 8.60 16.99
N ASP A 49 -8.70 7.55 16.89
CA ASP A 49 -8.64 6.53 15.83
C ASP A 49 -9.17 7.05 14.48
N ASP A 50 -9.70 8.29 14.44
CA ASP A 50 -10.04 8.98 13.19
C ASP A 50 -8.78 9.46 12.44
N TRP A 51 -7.62 9.50 13.09
CA TRP A 51 -6.40 10.07 12.55
C TRP A 51 -5.41 8.98 12.12
N ILE A 52 -4.86 9.15 10.92
CA ILE A 52 -3.83 8.31 10.33
C ILE A 52 -2.60 9.18 10.09
N GLU A 53 -1.44 8.73 10.57
CA GLU A 53 -0.14 9.30 10.17
C GLU A 53 0.13 9.08 8.67
N LEU A 54 0.53 10.13 7.98
CA LEU A 54 1.08 10.05 6.64
C LEU A 54 2.61 10.03 6.79
N PRO A 55 3.27 8.88 6.60
CA PRO A 55 4.72 8.82 6.68
C PRO A 55 5.35 9.66 5.57
N HIS A 56 6.54 10.20 5.84
CA HIS A 56 7.38 10.74 4.78
C HIS A 56 7.94 9.58 3.97
N GLU A 57 7.94 9.76 2.65
CA GLU A 57 8.34 8.71 1.74
C GLU A 57 9.77 8.91 1.29
N HIS A 58 10.52 7.81 1.17
CA HIS A 58 11.83 7.80 0.53
C HIS A 58 11.75 7.89 -0.99
N TYR A 59 10.64 7.44 -1.56
CA TYR A 59 10.40 7.54 -3.00
C TYR A 59 10.29 9.00 -3.43
N ILE A 60 11.13 9.43 -4.38
CA ILE A 60 11.08 10.80 -4.91
C ILE A 60 10.05 10.86 -6.07
N PRO A 61 8.85 11.48 -5.94
CA PRO A 61 7.83 11.50 -6.99
C PRO A 61 8.08 12.56 -8.10
N VAL A 62 9.34 12.84 -8.41
CA VAL A 62 9.75 13.79 -9.46
C VAL A 62 10.18 13.04 -10.71
N SER A 63 9.72 13.49 -11.88
CA SER A 63 10.17 12.92 -13.15
C SER A 63 11.59 13.35 -13.49
N LYS A 64 12.36 12.46 -14.15
CA LYS A 64 13.72 12.78 -14.62
C LYS A 64 13.78 14.09 -15.42
N PHE A 65 12.76 14.36 -16.23
CA PHE A 65 12.65 15.61 -16.98
C PHE A 65 12.58 16.85 -16.08
N ARG A 66 11.67 16.85 -15.09
CA ARG A 66 11.52 17.98 -14.15
C ARG A 66 12.80 18.19 -13.33
N LEU A 67 13.39 17.10 -12.84
CA LEU A 67 14.63 17.16 -12.08
C LEU A 67 15.74 17.79 -12.93
N ASN A 68 15.97 17.25 -14.12
CA ASN A 68 17.00 17.73 -15.02
C ASN A 68 16.82 19.22 -15.42
N GLU A 69 15.59 19.66 -15.69
CA GLU A 69 15.26 21.07 -15.99
C GLU A 69 15.69 22.02 -14.88
N ILE A 70 15.56 21.63 -13.61
CA ILE A 70 16.01 22.42 -12.46
C ILE A 70 17.54 22.36 -12.34
N LEU A 71 18.14 21.17 -12.41
CA LEU A 71 19.59 20.99 -12.28
C LEU A 71 20.40 21.79 -13.32
N TRP A 72 19.84 22.00 -14.52
CA TRP A 72 20.49 22.78 -15.58
C TRP A 72 20.55 24.29 -15.33
N GLN A 73 19.79 24.81 -14.35
CA GLN A 73 19.68 26.25 -14.11
C GLN A 73 20.87 26.80 -13.31
N PHE A 74 21.49 25.99 -12.44
CA PHE A 74 22.56 26.45 -11.55
C PHE A 74 23.94 26.60 -12.22
N PRO A 75 24.37 25.74 -13.16
CA PRO A 75 25.65 25.94 -13.84
C PRO A 75 25.63 27.23 -14.69
N LYS A 76 26.56 28.16 -14.40
CA LYS A 76 26.60 29.49 -15.04
C LYS A 76 27.22 29.49 -16.45
N SER A 77 28.08 28.51 -16.76
CA SER A 77 28.78 28.40 -18.03
C SER A 77 28.13 27.39 -18.97
N LYS A 78 28.09 27.73 -20.27
CA LYS A 78 27.61 26.81 -21.32
C LYS A 78 28.44 25.53 -21.42
N GLN A 79 29.74 25.59 -21.11
CA GLN A 79 30.63 24.43 -21.12
C GLN A 79 30.30 23.47 -19.98
N TYR A 80 30.24 23.96 -18.74
CA TYR A 80 29.86 23.15 -17.57
C TYR A 80 28.47 22.51 -17.72
N ARG A 81 27.49 23.22 -18.33
CA ARG A 81 26.19 22.61 -18.64
C ARG A 81 26.30 21.43 -19.61
N LYS A 82 27.23 21.47 -20.56
CA LYS A 82 27.42 20.40 -21.54
C LYS A 82 28.08 19.19 -20.88
N GLU A 83 29.11 19.41 -20.07
CA GLU A 83 29.79 18.36 -19.29
C GLU A 83 28.81 17.70 -18.31
N LEU A 84 28.02 18.48 -17.57
CA LEU A 84 26.99 17.94 -16.68
C LEU A 84 25.95 17.10 -17.43
N LYS A 85 25.48 17.55 -18.59
CA LYS A 85 24.54 16.76 -19.40
C LYS A 85 25.15 15.42 -19.82
N HIS A 86 26.41 15.43 -20.28
CA HIS A 86 27.10 14.20 -20.68
C HIS A 86 27.27 13.26 -19.48
N PHE A 87 27.71 13.79 -18.34
CA PHE A 87 27.85 13.03 -17.10
C PHE A 87 26.54 12.36 -16.66
N LEU A 88 25.44 13.10 -16.60
CA LEU A 88 24.12 12.56 -16.24
C LEU A 88 23.68 11.46 -17.22
N THR A 89 23.88 11.65 -18.53
CA THR A 89 23.57 10.61 -19.53
C THR A 89 24.42 9.36 -19.32
N ARG A 90 25.66 9.47 -18.82
CA ARG A 90 26.49 8.29 -18.51
C ARG A 90 25.99 7.54 -17.29
N ILE A 91 25.63 8.23 -16.22
CA ILE A 91 24.99 7.62 -15.05
C ILE A 91 23.74 6.85 -15.48
N GLU A 92 22.86 7.49 -16.25
CA GLU A 92 21.65 6.86 -16.78
C GLU A 92 21.97 5.63 -17.62
N SER A 93 22.98 5.70 -18.50
CA SER A 93 23.37 4.55 -19.34
C SER A 93 23.85 3.36 -18.51
N VAL A 94 24.62 3.60 -17.45
CA VAL A 94 25.11 2.55 -16.55
C VAL A 94 23.94 1.88 -15.84
N TYR A 95 23.05 2.65 -15.20
CA TYR A 95 21.87 2.08 -14.55
C TYR A 95 20.98 1.32 -15.51
N HIS A 96 20.70 1.89 -16.68
CA HIS A 96 19.88 1.25 -17.70
C HIS A 96 20.45 -0.11 -18.13
N PHE A 97 21.77 -0.22 -18.27
CA PHE A 97 22.41 -1.50 -18.61
C PHE A 97 22.16 -2.57 -17.54
N HIS A 98 22.36 -2.24 -16.26
CA HIS A 98 22.20 -3.19 -15.16
C HIS A 98 20.74 -3.60 -14.96
N TYR A 99 19.83 -2.62 -14.91
CA TYR A 99 18.41 -2.88 -14.73
C TYR A 99 17.77 -3.59 -15.92
N HIS A 100 18.25 -3.33 -17.14
CA HIS A 100 17.86 -4.13 -18.30
C HIS A 100 18.29 -5.59 -18.17
N GLY A 101 19.46 -5.87 -17.60
CA GLY A 101 19.91 -7.22 -17.25
C GLY A 101 18.96 -7.91 -16.26
N LEU A 102 18.71 -7.27 -15.13
CA LEU A 102 17.81 -7.78 -14.08
C LEU A 102 16.39 -8.06 -14.61
N LEU A 103 15.85 -7.16 -15.43
CA LEU A 103 14.55 -7.34 -16.07
C LEU A 103 14.50 -8.59 -16.96
N ASN A 104 15.58 -8.85 -17.71
CA ASN A 104 15.66 -10.03 -18.55
C ASN A 104 15.74 -11.31 -17.70
N GLU A 105 16.47 -11.31 -16.59
CA GLU A 105 16.49 -12.43 -15.64
C GLU A 105 15.11 -12.71 -15.05
N LEU A 106 14.43 -11.66 -14.56
CA LEU A 106 13.06 -11.76 -14.04
C LEU A 106 12.11 -12.33 -15.10
N LYS A 107 12.18 -11.85 -16.34
CA LYS A 107 11.34 -12.35 -17.45
C LYS A 107 11.64 -13.82 -17.78
N ASN A 108 12.92 -14.19 -17.84
CA ASN A 108 13.35 -15.55 -18.16
C ASN A 108 12.87 -16.57 -17.11
N ASP A 109 12.87 -16.20 -15.83
CA ASP A 109 12.34 -17.08 -14.79
C ASP A 109 10.82 -17.07 -14.72
N TYR A 110 10.21 -15.88 -14.85
CA TYR A 110 8.76 -15.73 -14.81
C TYR A 110 8.04 -16.47 -15.95
N GLU A 111 8.68 -16.67 -17.10
CA GLU A 111 8.06 -17.33 -18.25
C GLU A 111 7.51 -18.75 -17.93
N PHE A 112 8.07 -19.43 -16.92
CA PHE A 112 7.60 -20.74 -16.46
C PHE A 112 6.39 -20.66 -15.51
N PHE A 113 6.20 -19.50 -14.88
CA PHE A 113 5.13 -19.23 -13.92
C PHE A 113 4.03 -18.32 -14.49
N ASP A 114 4.24 -17.76 -15.69
CA ASP A 114 3.24 -16.98 -16.41
C ASP A 114 1.93 -17.80 -16.56
N PRO A 115 0.78 -17.26 -16.13
CA PRO A 115 -0.51 -17.93 -16.26
C PRO A 115 -0.91 -18.31 -17.69
N GLU A 116 -0.42 -17.59 -18.70
CA GLU A 116 -0.74 -17.82 -20.11
C GLU A 116 0.28 -18.75 -20.79
N ALA A 117 1.58 -18.44 -20.65
CA ALA A 117 2.65 -19.16 -21.35
C ALA A 117 3.25 -20.34 -20.55
N GLY A 118 3.21 -20.26 -19.21
CA GLY A 118 3.89 -21.16 -18.28
C GLY A 118 3.56 -22.64 -18.47
N PRO A 119 2.28 -23.06 -18.60
CA PRO A 119 1.94 -24.48 -18.78
C PRO A 119 2.63 -25.15 -19.97
N ARG A 120 2.94 -24.40 -21.04
CA ARG A 120 3.68 -24.94 -22.19
C ARG A 120 5.18 -25.04 -21.91
N ARG A 121 5.73 -24.07 -21.19
CA ARG A 121 7.15 -24.03 -20.81
C ARG A 121 7.52 -25.11 -19.80
N ARG A 122 6.61 -25.50 -18.91
CA ARG A 122 6.85 -26.50 -17.83
C ARG A 122 6.87 -27.97 -18.28
N LYS A 123 6.36 -28.32 -19.47
CA LYS A 123 6.09 -29.72 -19.88
C LYS A 123 7.27 -30.71 -19.77
N HIS A 124 8.50 -30.22 -19.81
CA HIS A 124 9.72 -31.05 -19.77
C HIS A 124 10.79 -30.46 -18.86
N VAL A 125 10.39 -29.69 -17.85
CA VAL A 125 11.31 -29.09 -16.89
C VAL A 125 11.34 -29.96 -15.64
N ASP A 126 12.55 -30.18 -15.13
CA ASP A 126 12.75 -30.91 -13.89
C ASP A 126 12.13 -30.15 -12.70
N PRO A 127 11.44 -30.80 -11.75
CA PRO A 127 10.81 -30.11 -10.62
C PRO A 127 11.79 -29.31 -9.76
N ASP A 128 13.02 -29.80 -9.59
CA ASP A 128 14.04 -29.11 -8.80
C ASP A 128 14.53 -27.84 -9.51
N GLU A 129 14.72 -27.91 -10.84
CA GLU A 129 15.01 -26.73 -11.67
C GLU A 129 13.87 -25.70 -11.63
N LEU A 130 12.61 -26.17 -11.62
CA LEU A 130 11.45 -25.28 -11.50
C LEU A 130 11.38 -24.61 -10.12
N ALA A 131 11.71 -25.33 -9.04
CA ALA A 131 11.79 -24.75 -7.71
C ALA A 131 12.91 -23.70 -7.61
N TYR A 132 14.09 -24.02 -8.14
CA TYR A 132 15.22 -23.08 -8.20
C TYR A 132 14.86 -21.79 -8.94
N ARG A 133 14.23 -21.89 -10.12
CA ARG A 133 13.75 -20.71 -10.86
C ARG A 133 12.72 -19.91 -10.09
N ARG A 134 11.82 -20.57 -9.35
CA ARG A 134 10.83 -19.91 -8.51
C ARG A 134 11.49 -19.10 -7.40
N HIS A 135 12.44 -19.70 -6.68
CA HIS A 135 13.17 -19.04 -5.61
C HIS A 135 13.97 -17.86 -6.14
N ARG A 136 14.67 -18.03 -7.27
CA ARG A 136 15.41 -16.93 -7.91
C ARG A 136 14.48 -15.80 -8.36
N PHE A 137 13.34 -16.14 -8.98
CA PHE A 137 12.33 -15.16 -9.37
C PHE A 137 11.79 -14.37 -8.19
N LEU A 138 11.32 -15.05 -7.14
CA LEU A 138 10.75 -14.41 -5.95
C LEU A 138 11.82 -13.59 -5.20
N LYS A 139 13.06 -14.09 -5.11
CA LYS A 139 14.19 -13.32 -4.54
C LYS A 139 14.41 -12.02 -5.29
N ASN A 140 14.56 -12.09 -6.62
CA ASN A 140 14.81 -10.91 -7.45
C ASN A 140 13.61 -9.95 -7.43
N LEU A 141 12.38 -10.48 -7.40
CA LEU A 141 11.17 -9.67 -7.24
C LEU A 141 11.14 -8.95 -5.88
N MET A 142 11.51 -9.63 -4.79
CA MET A 142 11.59 -9.01 -3.46
C MET A 142 12.67 -7.93 -3.40
N LEU A 143 13.86 -8.19 -3.94
CA LEU A 143 14.93 -7.19 -4.07
C LEU A 143 14.45 -5.97 -4.88
N THR A 144 13.70 -6.22 -5.95
CA THR A 144 13.07 -5.18 -6.78
C THR A 144 12.05 -4.36 -5.96
N MET A 145 11.25 -4.98 -5.09
CA MET A 145 10.34 -4.24 -4.21
C MET A 145 11.10 -3.35 -3.23
N VAL A 146 12.11 -3.89 -2.55
CA VAL A 146 12.89 -3.17 -1.53
C VAL A 146 13.62 -1.98 -2.17
N ARG A 147 14.40 -2.19 -3.23
CA ARG A 147 15.10 -1.12 -3.97
C ARG A 147 14.16 -0.12 -4.65
N GLY A 148 12.89 -0.50 -4.84
CA GLY A 148 11.86 0.35 -5.41
C GLY A 148 11.12 1.20 -4.38
N ASN A 149 11.54 1.16 -3.12
CA ASN A 149 10.92 1.80 -1.95
C ASN A 149 9.46 1.38 -1.77
N PHE A 150 9.16 0.10 -2.01
CA PHE A 150 7.87 -0.49 -1.70
C PHE A 150 7.83 -1.05 -0.28
N VAL A 151 6.77 -0.71 0.44
CA VAL A 151 6.54 -1.12 1.82
C VAL A 151 5.60 -2.33 1.87
N PRO A 152 5.91 -3.38 2.65
CA PRO A 152 4.99 -4.50 2.88
C PRO A 152 3.66 -4.02 3.48
N PHE A 153 2.55 -4.61 3.05
CA PHE A 153 1.25 -4.35 3.66
C PHE A 153 1.10 -5.17 4.95
N SER A 154 1.61 -4.61 6.05
CA SER A 154 1.71 -5.28 7.35
C SER A 154 0.34 -5.59 7.98
N LYS A 155 0.36 -6.39 9.05
CA LYS A 155 -0.82 -6.70 9.87
C LYS A 155 -1.54 -5.43 10.35
N GLU A 156 -0.79 -4.41 10.74
CA GLU A 156 -1.35 -3.14 11.20
C GLU A 156 -2.13 -2.42 10.08
N PHE A 157 -1.58 -2.39 8.86
CA PHE A 157 -2.27 -1.84 7.70
C PHE A 157 -3.56 -2.61 7.37
N VAL A 158 -3.55 -3.94 7.50
CA VAL A 158 -4.76 -4.76 7.33
C VAL A 158 -5.82 -4.40 8.37
N GLU A 159 -5.44 -4.31 9.64
CA GLU A 159 -6.36 -3.94 10.73
C GLU A 159 -6.96 -2.54 10.50
N LYS A 160 -6.13 -1.55 10.18
CA LYS A 160 -6.56 -0.16 9.88
C LYS A 160 -7.44 -0.06 8.63
N SER A 161 -7.19 -0.89 7.62
CA SER A 161 -8.06 -0.97 6.43
C SER A 161 -9.47 -1.49 6.77
N ARG A 162 -9.60 -2.36 7.78
CA ARG A 162 -10.88 -3.01 8.14
C ARG A 162 -11.73 -2.21 9.12
N GLU A 163 -11.16 -1.17 9.75
CA GLU A 163 -11.86 -0.32 10.71
C GLU A 163 -13.05 0.45 10.09
N TYR A 164 -12.93 0.85 8.82
CA TYR A 164 -13.92 1.70 8.16
C TYR A 164 -14.33 1.22 6.78
N ASP A 165 -15.57 1.52 6.40
CA ASP A 165 -16.05 1.37 5.03
C ASP A 165 -15.99 2.74 4.32
N TYR A 166 -15.39 2.80 3.12
CA TYR A 166 -15.26 4.04 2.35
C TYR A 166 -16.22 4.10 1.13
N LEU A 167 -15.76 3.73 -0.07
CA LEU A 167 -16.61 3.82 -1.27
C LEU A 167 -17.53 2.60 -1.41
N PHE A 168 -17.03 1.42 -1.03
CA PHE A 168 -17.69 0.14 -1.22
C PHE A 168 -18.32 -0.35 0.09
N ASP A 169 -19.63 -0.13 0.23
CA ASP A 169 -20.40 -0.41 1.46
C ASP A 169 -20.79 -1.89 1.63
N LEU A 170 -20.04 -2.81 1.02
CA LEU A 170 -20.31 -4.24 1.12
C LEU A 170 -19.05 -4.95 1.58
N LYS A 171 -19.18 -5.65 2.71
CA LYS A 171 -18.10 -6.49 3.23
C LYS A 171 -17.75 -7.54 2.18
N VAL A 172 -16.55 -7.43 1.65
CA VAL A 172 -15.98 -8.47 0.80
C VAL A 172 -15.43 -9.56 1.71
N ARG A 173 -15.60 -10.82 1.30
CA ARG A 173 -14.85 -11.92 1.90
C ARG A 173 -13.96 -12.54 0.83
N VAL A 174 -12.67 -12.62 1.13
CA VAL A 174 -11.69 -13.32 0.31
C VAL A 174 -11.88 -14.82 0.48
N GLN A 175 -11.80 -15.54 -0.63
CA GLN A 175 -11.86 -16.99 -0.67
C GLN A 175 -10.45 -17.58 -0.64
N TRP A 176 -9.85 -17.63 0.56
CA TRP A 176 -8.52 -18.17 0.79
C TRP A 176 -8.38 -19.66 0.37
N ASP A 177 -9.50 -20.39 0.24
CA ASP A 177 -9.54 -21.78 -0.25
C ASP A 177 -9.10 -21.95 -1.71
N GLN A 178 -9.04 -20.86 -2.48
CA GLN A 178 -8.56 -20.86 -3.86
C GLN A 178 -7.09 -20.47 -4.01
N HIS A 179 -6.42 -20.07 -2.93
CA HIS A 179 -5.00 -19.71 -2.94
C HIS A 179 -4.13 -20.94 -2.68
N ASP A 180 -2.94 -20.97 -3.27
CA ASP A 180 -1.95 -22.00 -2.97
C ASP A 180 -0.90 -21.46 -1.99
N PRO A 181 -0.94 -21.89 -0.71
CA PRO A 181 0.02 -21.43 0.29
C PRO A 181 1.37 -22.15 0.27
N SER A 182 1.58 -23.14 -0.59
CA SER A 182 2.82 -23.94 -0.59
C SER A 182 4.04 -23.12 -1.04
N SER A 183 3.92 -22.38 -2.13
CA SER A 183 5.04 -21.65 -2.74
C SER A 183 5.63 -20.56 -1.86
N PHE A 184 4.80 -19.76 -1.17
CA PHE A 184 5.32 -18.69 -0.32
C PHE A 184 5.92 -19.23 0.98
N ARG A 185 5.43 -20.35 1.51
CA ARG A 185 6.08 -21.06 2.62
C ARG A 185 7.44 -21.62 2.22
N ASP A 186 7.49 -22.29 1.08
CA ASP A 186 8.73 -22.82 0.50
C ASP A 186 9.75 -21.69 0.24
N PHE A 187 9.30 -20.55 -0.27
CA PHE A 187 10.16 -19.37 -0.44
C PHE A 187 10.64 -18.78 0.90
N ALA A 188 9.78 -18.68 1.91
CA ALA A 188 10.19 -18.20 3.23
C ALA A 188 11.25 -19.12 3.87
N ASP A 189 11.10 -20.44 3.71
CA ASP A 189 12.10 -21.41 4.14
C ASP A 189 13.42 -21.24 3.36
N PHE A 190 13.36 -21.06 2.04
CA PHE A 190 14.51 -20.75 1.20
C PHE A 190 15.26 -19.50 1.69
N VAL A 191 14.55 -18.40 1.98
CA VAL A 191 15.17 -17.14 2.46
C VAL A 191 15.95 -17.36 3.76
N ARG A 192 15.40 -18.20 4.65
CA ARG A 192 15.99 -18.49 5.95
C ARG A 192 17.20 -19.41 5.88
N THR A 193 17.18 -20.41 5.00
CA THR A 193 18.18 -21.50 5.03
C THR A 193 19.26 -21.40 3.95
N ASP A 194 18.97 -20.80 2.80
CA ASP A 194 19.83 -20.86 1.62
C ASP A 194 20.79 -19.66 1.54
N GLU A 195 22.06 -19.91 1.22
CA GLU A 195 23.08 -18.86 1.03
C GLU A 195 22.76 -17.97 -0.17
N ALA A 196 22.07 -18.47 -1.19
CA ALA A 196 21.65 -17.70 -2.36
C ALA A 196 20.67 -16.55 -1.99
N ALA A 197 20.04 -16.62 -0.82
CA ALA A 197 19.18 -15.58 -0.27
C ALA A 197 19.91 -14.57 0.63
N LEU A 198 21.23 -14.70 0.83
CA LEU A 198 22.01 -13.81 1.69
C LEU A 198 21.92 -12.34 1.24
N GLU A 199 21.95 -12.12 -0.08
CA GLU A 199 21.77 -10.79 -0.67
C GLU A 199 20.44 -10.16 -0.25
N LEU A 200 19.35 -10.93 -0.33
CA LEU A 200 18.03 -10.45 0.10
C LEU A 200 18.02 -10.15 1.60
N ARG A 201 18.56 -11.05 2.43
CA ARG A 201 18.66 -10.87 3.89
C ARG A 201 19.40 -9.60 4.30
N LYS A 202 20.45 -9.24 3.56
CA LYS A 202 21.17 -7.97 3.76
C LYS A 202 20.29 -6.75 3.46
N HIS A 203 19.53 -6.78 2.37
CA HIS A 203 18.68 -5.64 1.98
C HIS A 203 17.41 -5.52 2.81
N ILE A 204 16.85 -6.62 3.33
CA ILE A 204 15.70 -6.59 4.26
C ILE A 204 16.12 -6.44 5.72
N GLU A 205 17.43 -6.41 6.00
CA GLU A 205 18.02 -6.32 7.34
C GLU A 205 17.46 -7.34 8.34
N SER A 206 17.08 -8.51 7.83
CA SER A 206 16.41 -9.56 8.60
C SER A 206 16.77 -10.93 8.06
N ASP A 207 16.99 -11.88 8.97
CA ASP A 207 17.21 -13.29 8.61
C ASP A 207 15.91 -14.02 8.21
N ASP A 208 14.75 -13.48 8.60
CA ASP A 208 13.45 -14.09 8.37
C ASP A 208 12.52 -13.17 7.54
N LEU A 209 11.92 -13.77 6.51
CA LEU A 209 11.05 -13.07 5.57
C LEU A 209 9.77 -12.56 6.27
N TYR A 210 9.20 -13.32 7.19
CA TYR A 210 7.95 -12.91 7.86
C TYR A 210 8.17 -11.83 8.91
N THR A 211 9.36 -11.74 9.48
CA THR A 211 9.77 -10.63 10.35
C THR A 211 9.77 -9.31 9.58
N PHE A 212 10.27 -9.32 8.34
CA PHE A 212 10.20 -8.17 7.44
C PHE A 212 8.76 -7.87 6.98
N LEU A 213 8.03 -8.88 6.49
CA LEU A 213 6.68 -8.68 5.91
C LEU A 213 5.60 -8.36 6.94
N GLN A 214 5.77 -8.80 8.20
CA GLN A 214 4.77 -8.74 9.27
C GLN A 214 3.33 -9.06 8.82
N PRO A 215 3.08 -10.20 8.14
CA PRO A 215 1.80 -10.43 7.48
C PRO A 215 0.67 -10.67 8.49
N HIS A 216 -0.53 -10.21 8.15
CA HIS A 216 -1.75 -10.64 8.84
C HIS A 216 -1.97 -12.16 8.66
N GLU A 217 -2.53 -12.84 9.67
CA GLU A 217 -2.69 -14.31 9.69
C GLU A 217 -3.40 -14.89 8.45
N GLU A 218 -4.44 -14.18 7.97
CA GLU A 218 -5.17 -14.58 6.76
C GLU A 218 -4.36 -14.45 5.46
N PHE A 219 -3.47 -13.46 5.40
CA PHE A 219 -2.70 -13.10 4.20
C PHE A 219 -1.42 -13.92 4.11
N LYS A 220 -0.89 -14.29 5.29
CA LYS A 220 0.28 -15.14 5.44
C LYS A 220 0.17 -16.35 4.52
N ASP A 221 1.24 -16.59 3.77
CA ASP A 221 1.38 -17.68 2.80
C ASP A 221 0.48 -17.60 1.57
N ASN A 222 -0.55 -16.74 1.52
CA ASN A 222 -1.52 -16.72 0.42
C ASN A 222 -1.26 -15.62 -0.60
N VAL A 223 -0.78 -14.45 -0.14
CA VAL A 223 -0.58 -13.25 -0.95
C VAL A 223 0.57 -12.44 -0.39
N LEU A 224 1.40 -11.88 -1.27
CA LEU A 224 2.30 -10.78 -0.93
C LEU A 224 1.68 -9.47 -1.42
N LEU A 225 1.53 -8.52 -0.50
CA LEU A 225 1.01 -7.19 -0.78
C LEU A 225 2.06 -6.15 -0.44
N PHE A 226 2.28 -5.23 -1.36
CA PHE A 226 3.16 -4.09 -1.19
C PHE A 226 2.46 -2.82 -1.63
N TRP A 227 2.85 -1.69 -1.05
CA TRP A 227 2.36 -0.38 -1.45
C TRP A 227 3.50 0.64 -1.52
N ARG A 228 3.27 1.73 -2.26
CA ARG A 228 4.19 2.86 -2.38
C ARG A 228 3.40 4.09 -2.78
N GLY A 229 3.73 5.25 -2.21
CA GLY A 229 2.96 6.46 -2.42
C GLY A 229 1.76 6.49 -1.50
N ILE A 230 1.61 7.55 -0.71
CA ILE A 230 0.41 7.85 0.07
C ILE A 230 -0.07 9.28 -0.20
N ASP A 231 -1.29 9.38 -0.69
CA ASP A 231 -2.00 10.63 -0.91
C ASP A 231 -3.33 10.59 -0.14
N CYS A 232 -4.22 11.55 -0.36
CA CYS A 232 -5.53 11.62 0.26
C CYS A 232 -6.64 11.70 -0.80
N ASP A 233 -7.49 10.67 -0.88
CA ASP A 233 -8.70 10.73 -1.71
C ASP A 233 -9.77 11.56 -1.00
N LYS A 234 -10.35 12.52 -1.72
CA LYS A 234 -11.43 13.39 -1.25
C LYS A 234 -12.59 13.27 -2.22
N ARG A 235 -13.74 12.74 -1.77
CA ARG A 235 -14.92 12.56 -2.63
C ARG A 235 -16.19 13.11 -1.99
N GLU A 236 -16.95 13.88 -2.76
CA GLU A 236 -18.31 14.24 -2.38
C GLU A 236 -19.30 13.16 -2.78
N VAL A 237 -19.96 12.58 -1.79
CA VAL A 237 -20.84 11.45 -1.99
C VAL A 237 -22.23 11.76 -1.43
N SER A 238 -23.25 11.57 -2.28
CA SER A 238 -24.66 11.56 -1.86
C SER A 238 -25.17 10.12 -1.83
N LYS A 239 -25.19 9.54 -0.63
CA LYS A 239 -25.70 8.18 -0.35
C LYS A 239 -26.91 8.26 0.59
N PRO A 240 -28.09 8.72 0.11
CA PRO A 240 -29.25 8.99 0.96
C PRO A 240 -29.76 7.74 1.71
N LEU A 241 -29.60 6.57 1.11
CA LEU A 241 -29.99 5.30 1.73
C LEU A 241 -29.11 4.93 2.93
N GLN A 242 -27.78 5.15 2.85
CA GLN A 242 -26.87 4.89 3.97
C GLN A 242 -27.06 5.89 5.10
N LYS A 243 -27.28 7.15 4.75
CA LYS A 243 -27.58 8.20 5.74
C LYS A 243 -28.86 7.90 6.52
N LEU A 244 -29.86 7.33 5.86
CA LEU A 244 -31.11 6.91 6.48
C LEU A 244 -30.89 5.71 7.41
N ASP A 245 -29.99 4.78 7.06
CA ASP A 245 -29.62 3.65 7.94
C ASP A 245 -28.96 4.14 9.24
N ILE A 246 -27.92 4.99 9.12
CA ILE A 246 -27.22 5.55 10.29
C ILE A 246 -28.21 6.30 11.19
N TRP A 247 -29.08 7.10 10.58
CA TRP A 247 -30.14 7.81 11.30
C TRP A 247 -31.16 6.87 11.96
N ILE A 248 -31.59 5.80 11.29
CA ILE A 248 -32.50 4.79 11.88
C ILE A 248 -31.81 4.09 13.03
N SER A 249 -30.55 3.67 12.89
CA SER A 249 -29.78 2.99 13.93
C SER A 249 -29.65 3.85 15.18
N ASP A 250 -29.29 5.12 15.01
CA ASP A 250 -29.20 6.11 16.11
C ASP A 250 -30.53 6.29 16.84
N ILE A 251 -31.65 6.26 16.11
CA ILE A 251 -32.99 6.36 16.68
C ILE A 251 -33.44 5.06 17.33
N PHE A 252 -33.16 3.92 16.70
CA PHE A 252 -33.53 2.60 17.19
C PHE A 252 -32.78 2.30 18.50
N GLY A 253 -31.49 2.64 18.60
CA GLY A 253 -30.73 2.56 19.85
C GLY A 253 -31.35 3.40 20.97
N LYS A 254 -31.84 4.61 20.65
CA LYS A 254 -32.52 5.51 21.59
C LYS A 254 -33.95 5.07 21.95
N LEU A 255 -34.64 4.34 21.07
CA LEU A 255 -36.01 3.84 21.28
C LEU A 255 -36.08 2.45 21.91
N VAL A 256 -35.12 1.56 21.63
CA VAL A 256 -35.09 0.18 22.12
C VAL A 256 -34.67 0.09 23.59
N PHE A 257 -33.72 0.94 24.04
CA PHE A 257 -33.31 0.98 25.45
C PHE A 257 -34.47 1.30 26.43
N PRO A 258 -35.34 2.29 26.18
CA PRO A 258 -36.51 2.51 27.02
C PRO A 258 -37.60 1.44 26.85
N LEU A 259 -37.75 0.84 25.66
CA LEU A 259 -38.73 -0.23 25.42
C LEU A 259 -38.35 -1.54 26.13
N GLN A 260 -37.06 -1.91 26.16
CA GLN A 260 -36.56 -3.06 26.91
C GLN A 260 -36.76 -2.88 28.42
N ARG A 261 -36.46 -1.70 28.97
CA ARG A 261 -36.79 -1.37 30.38
C ARG A 261 -38.29 -1.43 30.65
N LEU A 262 -39.14 -0.99 29.72
CA LEU A 262 -40.60 -1.08 29.85
C LEU A 262 -41.08 -2.55 29.82
N ILE A 263 -40.49 -3.40 28.99
CA ILE A 263 -40.80 -4.83 28.92
C ILE A 263 -40.35 -5.56 30.20
N GLU A 264 -39.21 -5.18 30.77
CA GLU A 264 -38.72 -5.68 32.07
C GLU A 264 -39.59 -5.20 33.26
N ILE A 265 -40.13 -3.98 33.19
CA ILE A 265 -41.06 -3.46 34.21
C ILE A 265 -42.44 -4.15 34.13
N VAL A 266 -42.86 -4.58 32.93
CA VAL A 266 -44.16 -5.27 32.71
C VAL A 266 -44.06 -6.78 32.98
N ARG A 267 -42.90 -7.41 32.73
CA ARG A 267 -42.61 -8.79 33.15
C ARG A 267 -41.93 -8.78 34.51
N GLY A 268 -42.74 -8.62 35.55
CA GLY A 268 -42.30 -8.76 36.93
C GLY A 268 -41.76 -10.16 37.23
N GLU A 269 -40.47 -10.37 36.99
CA GLU A 269 -39.69 -11.46 37.55
C GLU A 269 -38.45 -10.92 38.27
N ARG A 270 -38.21 -11.52 39.44
CA ARG A 270 -37.23 -11.11 40.44
C ARG A 270 -35.80 -11.28 39.94
N LYS A 271 -34.98 -10.28 40.28
CA LYS A 271 -33.52 -10.20 40.15
C LYS A 271 -32.78 -11.53 40.31
N ALA A 272 -32.01 -11.89 39.27
CA ALA A 272 -30.70 -12.50 39.39
C ALA A 272 -29.88 -12.12 38.15
N GLY A 273 -28.78 -11.39 38.34
CA GLY A 273 -27.86 -11.03 37.25
C GLY A 273 -27.60 -9.54 37.06
N ALA A 274 -27.50 -8.75 38.13
CA ALA A 274 -27.12 -7.32 38.06
C ALA A 274 -25.60 -7.07 38.18
N ASN A 275 -24.76 -8.10 38.02
CA ASN A 275 -23.30 -7.95 38.19
C ASN A 275 -22.47 -8.31 36.94
N LEU A 276 -23.08 -8.76 35.83
CA LEU A 276 -22.27 -9.16 34.66
C LEU A 276 -21.89 -7.98 33.75
N ILE A 277 -22.72 -6.93 33.70
CA ILE A 277 -22.46 -5.78 32.81
C ILE A 277 -21.53 -4.77 33.47
N THR A 278 -21.59 -4.62 34.79
CA THR A 278 -20.67 -3.70 35.51
C THR A 278 -19.25 -4.25 35.63
N ASP A 279 -19.05 -5.58 35.69
CA ASP A 279 -17.69 -6.16 35.64
C ASP A 279 -17.15 -6.17 34.21
N VAL A 280 -17.97 -6.45 33.19
CA VAL A 280 -17.55 -6.32 31.78
C VAL A 280 -17.27 -4.85 31.42
N MET A 281 -18.03 -3.88 31.94
CA MET A 281 -17.76 -2.46 31.69
C MET A 281 -16.57 -1.92 32.51
N LYS A 282 -16.26 -2.49 33.68
CA LYS A 282 -15.03 -2.17 34.42
C LYS A 282 -13.78 -2.75 33.76
N ASP A 283 -13.90 -3.92 33.14
CA ASP A 283 -12.82 -4.50 32.35
C ASP A 283 -12.66 -3.74 31.02
N VAL A 284 -13.74 -3.19 30.43
CA VAL A 284 -13.67 -2.33 29.25
C VAL A 284 -13.10 -0.93 29.57
N GLU A 285 -13.40 -0.33 30.73
CA GLU A 285 -12.77 0.93 31.17
C GLU A 285 -11.30 0.75 31.60
N ASN A 286 -10.94 -0.40 32.18
CA ASN A 286 -9.54 -0.72 32.49
C ASN A 286 -8.75 -1.18 31.25
N LEU A 287 -9.39 -1.76 30.22
CA LEU A 287 -8.76 -1.96 28.90
C LEU A 287 -8.58 -0.63 28.15
N ALA A 288 -9.52 0.31 28.29
CA ALA A 288 -9.44 1.63 27.66
C ALA A 288 -8.30 2.51 28.21
N HIS A 289 -7.73 2.16 29.38
CA HIS A 289 -6.54 2.81 29.95
C HIS A 289 -5.23 2.03 29.71
N MET A 290 -5.29 0.81 29.17
CA MET A 290 -4.09 0.00 28.87
C MET A 290 -3.74 -0.04 27.38
N VAL A 291 -4.64 0.42 26.51
CA VAL A 291 -4.47 0.41 25.06
C VAL A 291 -4.12 1.83 24.61
N THR A 292 -2.90 2.27 24.92
CA THR A 292 -2.28 3.44 24.28
C THR A 292 -1.69 2.95 22.95
N PHE A 293 -2.55 2.55 22.02
CA PHE A 293 -2.10 1.87 20.79
C PHE A 293 -1.95 2.83 19.62
N GLY A 294 -0.83 2.67 18.94
CA GLY A 294 -0.84 2.59 17.48
C GLY A 294 -0.80 3.91 16.76
N VAL A 295 0.15 4.78 17.13
CA VAL A 295 0.91 5.56 16.13
C VAL A 295 1.11 4.62 14.94
N LEU A 296 0.76 5.06 13.71
CA LEU A 296 1.21 4.36 12.51
C LEU A 296 2.73 4.45 12.55
N ASP A 297 3.33 3.48 13.21
CA ASP A 297 4.76 3.41 13.34
C ASP A 297 5.23 2.91 11.99
N ASN A 298 5.36 3.84 11.05
CA ASN A 298 6.36 3.71 10.00
C ASN A 298 7.72 3.99 10.65
N ARG A 299 8.06 3.22 11.69
CA ARG A 299 9.42 2.96 12.10
C ARG A 299 9.83 1.76 11.27
N SER A 300 10.66 2.05 10.27
CA SER A 300 12.08 1.75 10.38
C SER A 300 12.25 0.26 10.64
N TYR A 301 12.80 -0.42 9.64
CA TYR A 301 13.68 -1.55 9.91
C TYR A 301 14.46 -1.23 11.19
N ASP A 302 14.23 -2.01 12.25
CA ASP A 302 15.05 -1.95 13.47
C ASP A 302 16.42 -2.47 13.07
N TYR A 303 17.23 -1.61 12.47
CA TYR A 303 18.66 -1.70 12.66
C TYR A 303 18.87 -1.35 14.14
N GLU A 304 19.20 -2.36 14.96
CA GLU A 304 19.85 -2.12 16.26
C GLU A 304 21.26 -1.54 16.00
N SER A 305 21.33 -0.34 15.43
CA SER A 305 22.43 0.58 15.66
C SER A 305 21.90 1.71 16.53
N SER A 306 22.74 2.11 17.47
CA SER A 306 22.55 3.19 18.44
C SER A 306 21.67 4.35 17.97
N GLU A 307 20.80 4.82 18.86
CA GLU A 307 19.94 6.04 18.81
C GLU A 307 20.69 7.37 18.55
N ASP A 308 21.67 7.40 17.66
CA ASP A 308 22.36 8.63 17.23
C ASP A 308 21.77 9.13 15.90
N GLU A 309 20.75 10.01 16.02
CA GLU A 309 20.55 11.18 15.13
C GLU A 309 20.39 10.94 13.60
N ARG A 310 19.36 10.24 13.10
CA ARG A 310 18.83 10.61 11.75
C ARG A 310 18.03 11.91 11.90
N SER A 311 18.48 12.98 11.25
CA SER A 311 17.86 14.31 11.35
C SER A 311 16.68 14.44 10.41
N VAL A 312 15.54 13.83 10.73
CA VAL A 312 14.31 14.02 9.94
C VAL A 312 13.96 15.52 9.96
N VAL A 313 14.10 16.21 8.82
CA VAL A 313 13.86 17.66 8.74
C VAL A 313 12.37 17.98 8.91
N PHE A 314 11.51 17.04 8.54
CA PHE A 314 10.06 17.21 8.52
C PHE A 314 9.36 16.57 9.74
N GLU A 315 8.39 17.30 10.30
CA GLU A 315 7.52 16.81 11.37
C GLU A 315 6.45 15.84 10.84
N LYS A 316 6.05 14.86 11.67
CA LYS A 316 5.01 13.88 11.32
C LYS A 316 3.71 14.56 10.87
N ARG A 317 3.12 14.03 9.81
CA ARG A 317 1.84 14.47 9.25
C ARG A 317 0.73 13.53 9.64
N TRP A 318 -0.44 14.09 9.90
CA TRP A 318 -1.65 13.33 10.24
C TRP A 318 -2.80 13.79 9.36
N VAL A 319 -3.56 12.82 8.86
CA VAL A 319 -4.79 13.05 8.11
C VAL A 319 -5.97 12.44 8.85
N ARG A 320 -7.06 13.19 8.92
CA ARG A 320 -8.31 12.69 9.47
C ARG A 320 -9.10 11.93 8.41
N ARG A 321 -9.52 10.72 8.76
CA ARG A 321 -10.48 9.93 8.00
C ARG A 321 -11.87 10.51 8.20
N LEU A 322 -12.56 10.77 7.10
CA LEU A 322 -13.96 11.18 7.11
C LEU A 322 -14.79 10.10 6.47
N ASN A 323 -15.41 9.28 7.31
CA ASN A 323 -16.31 8.22 6.89
C ASN A 323 -17.76 8.53 7.26
N MET A 324 -18.71 7.85 6.60
CA MET A 324 -20.14 8.09 6.83
C MET A 324 -20.55 7.77 8.27
N GLN A 325 -19.89 6.80 8.90
CA GLN A 325 -20.14 6.30 10.25
C GLN A 325 -19.76 7.31 11.33
N ASN A 326 -18.69 8.09 11.13
CA ASN A 326 -18.15 9.00 12.14
C ASN A 326 -18.72 10.42 12.02
N GLN A 327 -19.56 10.66 11.02
CA GLN A 327 -20.26 11.93 10.85
C GLN A 327 -21.65 11.86 11.46
N HIS A 328 -21.99 12.80 12.37
CA HIS A 328 -23.35 12.93 12.91
C HIS A 328 -24.36 13.26 11.80
N ILE A 329 -25.15 12.27 11.38
CA ILE A 329 -26.15 12.43 10.31
C ILE A 329 -27.51 12.78 10.90
N ARG A 330 -28.03 13.97 10.56
CA ARG A 330 -29.41 14.35 10.91
C ARG A 330 -30.35 14.06 9.72
N LEU A 331 -31.65 13.89 10.00
CA LEU A 331 -32.67 13.64 8.96
C LEU A 331 -32.66 14.70 7.83
N ARG A 332 -32.30 15.94 8.14
CA ARG A 332 -32.19 17.03 7.16
C ARG A 332 -31.02 16.86 6.17
N ASP A 333 -30.01 16.07 6.53
CA ASP A 333 -28.77 15.88 5.78
C ASP A 333 -28.82 14.64 4.87
N LEU A 334 -29.96 13.92 4.84
CA LEU A 334 -30.14 12.68 4.07
C LEU A 334 -29.91 12.87 2.57
N PHE A 335 -30.31 14.00 2.01
CA PHE A 335 -30.16 14.28 0.58
C PHE A 335 -29.00 15.23 0.26
N SER A 336 -28.26 15.70 1.27
CA SER A 336 -27.07 16.53 1.04
C SER A 336 -25.93 15.68 0.49
N SER A 337 -24.97 16.28 -0.21
CA SER A 337 -23.65 15.66 -0.36
C SER A 337 -22.89 15.74 0.97
N LYS A 338 -22.02 14.77 1.22
CA LYS A 338 -21.03 14.83 2.31
C LYS A 338 -19.67 14.47 1.72
N GLN A 339 -18.64 15.15 2.21
CA GLN A 339 -17.27 14.84 1.86
C GLN A 339 -16.84 13.61 2.65
N LEU A 340 -16.30 12.64 1.90
CA LEU A 340 -15.56 11.52 2.43
C LEU A 340 -14.08 11.77 2.16
N GLN A 341 -13.25 11.33 3.09
CA GLN A 341 -11.81 11.50 3.04
C GLN A 341 -11.15 10.25 3.60
N GLU A 342 -10.23 9.68 2.84
CA GLU A 342 -9.50 8.48 3.23
C GLU A 342 -8.09 8.54 2.63
N PRO A 343 -7.05 8.11 3.37
CA PRO A 343 -5.72 7.94 2.80
C PRO A 343 -5.77 7.02 1.57
N GLU A 344 -5.08 7.38 0.51
CA GLU A 344 -5.08 6.66 -0.76
C GLU A 344 -3.66 6.21 -1.09
N LEU A 345 -3.48 4.90 -1.25
CA LEU A 345 -2.21 4.30 -1.64
C LEU A 345 -2.02 4.49 -3.15
N GLU A 346 -1.00 5.24 -3.55
CA GLU A 346 -0.81 5.62 -4.96
C GLU A 346 -0.53 4.42 -5.84
N LYS A 347 0.27 3.46 -5.34
CA LYS A 347 0.64 2.21 -6.01
C LYS A 347 0.49 1.06 -5.03
N MET A 348 -0.12 -0.03 -5.50
CA MET A 348 -0.15 -1.29 -4.77
C MET A 348 0.21 -2.44 -5.70
N VAL A 349 1.05 -3.35 -5.23
CA VAL A 349 1.38 -4.59 -5.95
C VAL A 349 0.87 -5.79 -5.16
N CYS A 350 0.19 -6.69 -5.85
CA CYS A 350 -0.37 -7.91 -5.31
C CYS A 350 0.21 -9.10 -6.06
N VAL A 351 0.91 -9.98 -5.35
CA VAL A 351 1.47 -11.23 -5.88
C VAL A 351 0.76 -12.40 -5.22
N PHE A 352 0.23 -13.34 -6.01
CA PHE A 352 -0.49 -14.49 -5.48
C PHE A 352 -0.40 -15.70 -6.40
N GLN A 353 -0.60 -16.89 -5.83
CA GLN A 353 -0.72 -18.14 -6.58
C GLN A 353 -2.12 -18.73 -6.39
N THR A 354 -2.61 -19.42 -7.40
CA THR A 354 -3.95 -19.99 -7.39
C THR A 354 -3.88 -21.50 -7.40
N GLN A 355 -4.78 -22.17 -6.68
CA GLN A 355 -4.94 -23.61 -6.83
C GLN A 355 -5.63 -23.95 -8.16
N PRO A 356 -5.28 -25.07 -8.80
CA PRO A 356 -5.98 -25.52 -10.00
C PRO A 356 -7.47 -25.67 -9.70
N LYS A 357 -8.31 -25.08 -10.57
CA LYS A 357 -9.77 -25.14 -10.42
C LYS A 357 -10.23 -26.59 -10.52
N LYS A 358 -10.73 -27.15 -9.42
CA LYS A 358 -11.50 -28.42 -9.47
C LYS A 358 -12.85 -28.14 -10.13
N SER A 359 -12.93 -28.17 -11.47
CA SER A 359 -14.20 -28.05 -12.17
C SER A 359 -15.13 -29.20 -11.79
N LEU A 360 -16.40 -28.93 -11.47
CA LEU A 360 -17.42 -29.97 -11.25
C LEU A 360 -17.53 -30.93 -12.45
N VAL A 361 -17.25 -30.43 -13.66
CA VAL A 361 -17.26 -31.23 -14.90
C VAL A 361 -16.00 -32.09 -15.00
N GLU A 362 -14.85 -31.62 -14.53
CA GLU A 362 -13.62 -32.42 -14.43
C GLU A 362 -13.71 -33.48 -13.34
N GLY A 363 -14.33 -33.18 -12.19
CA GLY A 363 -14.63 -34.17 -11.16
C GLY A 363 -15.60 -35.26 -11.64
N LEU A 364 -16.50 -34.93 -12.58
CA LEU A 364 -17.37 -35.91 -13.25
C LEU A 364 -16.63 -36.67 -14.37
N LYS A 365 -15.73 -36.02 -15.14
CA LYS A 365 -14.92 -36.66 -16.18
C LYS A 365 -13.84 -37.58 -15.62
N ALA A 366 -13.18 -37.22 -14.52
CA ALA A 366 -12.20 -38.04 -13.81
C ALA A 366 -12.76 -39.37 -13.30
N ARG A 367 -14.10 -39.50 -13.19
CA ARG A 367 -14.76 -40.79 -12.89
C ARG A 367 -14.87 -41.71 -14.11
N PHE A 368 -14.72 -41.20 -15.33
CA PHE A 368 -14.85 -41.93 -16.59
C PHE A 368 -13.55 -42.04 -17.38
N THR A 369 -12.62 -41.10 -17.22
CA THR A 369 -11.27 -41.14 -17.80
C THR A 369 -10.24 -41.22 -16.69
N LYS A 370 -9.35 -42.21 -16.77
CA LYS A 370 -8.22 -42.42 -15.85
C LYS A 370 -7.07 -41.44 -16.16
N GLU A 371 -7.41 -40.19 -16.46
CA GLU A 371 -6.47 -39.08 -16.58
C GLU A 371 -6.64 -38.26 -15.30
N GLU A 372 -5.72 -38.49 -14.35
CA GLU A 372 -5.54 -37.61 -13.20
C GLU A 372 -4.97 -36.28 -13.71
N SER A 373 -5.83 -35.29 -13.95
CA SER A 373 -5.37 -33.91 -14.03
C SER A 373 -5.13 -33.38 -12.60
N ASN A 374 -4.10 -33.94 -11.95
CA ASN A 374 -3.42 -33.35 -10.78
C ASN A 374 -2.22 -32.54 -11.29
N GLU A 375 -2.42 -31.66 -12.27
CA GLU A 375 -1.43 -30.62 -12.52
C GLU A 375 -1.69 -29.53 -11.49
N ASP A 376 -0.89 -29.55 -10.41
CA ASP A 376 -0.67 -28.34 -9.63
C ASP A 376 -0.28 -27.24 -10.62
N ASP A 377 -0.99 -26.11 -10.58
CA ASP A 377 -0.69 -24.98 -11.46
C ASP A 377 0.18 -23.99 -10.67
N PRO A 378 1.52 -24.05 -10.77
CA PRO A 378 2.41 -23.17 -10.02
C PRO A 378 2.46 -21.75 -10.61
N SER A 379 1.40 -21.32 -11.30
CA SER A 379 1.37 -20.01 -11.95
C SER A 379 1.22 -18.89 -10.93
N ILE A 380 2.14 -17.93 -11.01
CA ILE A 380 2.21 -16.76 -10.16
C ILE A 380 1.52 -15.63 -10.89
N TYR A 381 0.59 -14.95 -10.23
CA TYR A 381 -0.11 -13.79 -10.76
C TYR A 381 0.44 -12.53 -10.09
N ILE A 382 0.72 -11.51 -10.90
CA ILE A 382 1.17 -10.22 -10.40
C ILE A 382 0.22 -9.15 -10.89
N LYS A 383 -0.30 -8.34 -9.99
CA LYS A 383 -1.20 -7.24 -10.35
C LYS A 383 -0.75 -5.96 -9.68
N MET A 384 -0.79 -4.88 -10.45
CA MET A 384 -0.49 -3.56 -9.96
C MET A 384 -1.70 -2.65 -10.07
N PHE A 385 -2.03 -1.99 -8.98
CA PHE A 385 -3.13 -1.05 -8.89
C PHE A 385 -2.60 0.34 -8.56
N LYS A 386 -3.39 1.35 -8.92
CA LYS A 386 -3.13 2.74 -8.56
C LYS A 386 -4.28 3.32 -7.75
N ARG A 387 -3.95 4.24 -6.85
CA ARG A 387 -4.94 5.09 -6.16
C ARG A 387 -6.01 4.26 -5.45
N ILE A 388 -5.59 3.43 -4.50
CA ILE A 388 -6.48 2.56 -3.74
C ILE A 388 -6.66 3.15 -2.33
N PRO A 389 -7.86 3.62 -1.95
CA PRO A 389 -8.13 4.05 -0.59
C PRO A 389 -7.83 2.95 0.41
N LEU A 390 -7.22 3.29 1.54
CA LEU A 390 -6.77 2.33 2.54
C LEU A 390 -7.92 1.45 3.05
N ALA A 391 -9.06 2.04 3.39
CA ALA A 391 -10.29 1.31 3.75
C ALA A 391 -10.77 0.32 2.68
N ASP A 392 -10.47 0.58 1.42
CA ASP A 392 -10.84 -0.24 0.27
C ASP A 392 -9.68 -1.14 -0.18
N ALA A 393 -8.56 -1.23 0.54
CA ALA A 393 -7.38 -2.02 0.16
C ALA A 393 -7.70 -3.51 -0.01
N GLU A 394 -8.64 -4.05 0.79
CA GLU A 394 -9.06 -5.44 0.63
C GLU A 394 -9.60 -5.69 -0.78
N LEU A 395 -10.12 -4.68 -1.50
CA LEU A 395 -10.71 -4.74 -2.86
C LEU A 395 -9.78 -5.24 -3.97
N ILE A 396 -8.46 -5.19 -3.78
CA ILE A 396 -7.51 -5.62 -4.81
C ILE A 396 -7.28 -7.14 -4.83
N LEU A 397 -7.60 -7.82 -3.72
CA LEU A 397 -7.34 -9.24 -3.55
C LEU A 397 -8.07 -10.10 -4.61
N PRO A 398 -7.58 -11.30 -4.95
CA PRO A 398 -8.32 -12.18 -5.85
C PRO A 398 -9.49 -12.89 -5.12
N PHE A 399 -10.33 -13.58 -5.91
CA PHE A 399 -11.40 -14.47 -5.43
C PHE A 399 -12.33 -13.93 -4.34
N LYS A 400 -13.08 -12.91 -4.71
CA LYS A 400 -13.96 -12.18 -3.78
C LYS A 400 -15.38 -12.65 -3.84
N LYS A 401 -15.97 -12.88 -2.67
CA LYS A 401 -17.42 -13.02 -2.52
C LYS A 401 -17.98 -11.78 -1.84
N PRO A 402 -18.81 -10.98 -2.53
CA PRO A 402 -19.58 -9.93 -1.86
C PRO A 402 -20.48 -10.55 -0.80
N SER A 403 -20.43 -10.02 0.42
CA SER A 403 -21.41 -10.30 1.47
C SER A 403 -22.34 -9.10 1.60
N MET A 404 -23.65 -9.33 1.59
CA MET A 404 -24.62 -8.25 1.83
C MET A 404 -24.47 -7.70 3.24
N LYS A 405 -24.58 -6.37 3.36
CA LYS A 405 -24.73 -5.69 4.65
C LYS A 405 -26.10 -6.05 5.24
N SER A 406 -26.18 -6.07 6.58
CA SER A 406 -27.42 -6.31 7.34
C SER A 406 -28.57 -5.39 6.88
N PHE A 407 -28.24 -4.18 6.42
CA PHE A 407 -29.24 -3.19 5.99
C PHE A 407 -29.91 -3.53 4.66
N ASP A 408 -29.18 -4.00 3.65
CA ASP A 408 -29.78 -4.43 2.39
C ASP A 408 -30.76 -5.58 2.62
N LEU A 409 -30.48 -6.43 3.61
CA LEU A 409 -31.41 -7.44 4.11
C LEU A 409 -32.61 -6.79 4.82
N THR A 410 -32.40 -5.85 5.74
CA THR A 410 -33.48 -5.16 6.48
C THR A 410 -34.40 -4.35 5.59
N LEU A 411 -33.90 -3.61 4.60
CA LEU A 411 -34.70 -2.82 3.65
C LEU A 411 -35.53 -3.73 2.72
N LEU A 412 -34.93 -4.84 2.30
CA LEU A 412 -35.60 -5.90 1.55
C LEU A 412 -36.67 -6.62 2.40
N MET A 413 -36.46 -6.75 3.72
CA MET A 413 -37.49 -7.21 4.67
C MET A 413 -38.57 -6.15 4.91
N LEU A 414 -38.21 -4.87 5.07
CA LEU A 414 -39.10 -3.73 5.30
C LEU A 414 -40.06 -3.52 4.12
N THR A 415 -39.57 -3.62 2.89
CA THR A 415 -40.43 -3.62 1.69
C THR A 415 -41.34 -4.85 1.60
N GLY A 416 -41.00 -5.95 2.28
CA GLY A 416 -41.85 -7.12 2.49
C GLY A 416 -42.95 -6.93 3.55
N THR A 417 -42.75 -6.07 4.57
CA THR A 417 -43.70 -5.87 5.68
C THR A 417 -45.08 -5.37 5.24
N GLY A 418 -45.17 -4.46 4.26
CA GLY A 418 -46.45 -3.99 3.72
C GLY A 418 -47.28 -5.11 3.09
N SER A 419 -46.63 -6.21 2.71
CA SER A 419 -47.28 -7.38 2.11
C SER A 419 -47.57 -8.48 3.12
N LEU A 420 -46.87 -8.49 4.27
CA LEU A 420 -47.22 -9.26 5.47
C LEU A 420 -48.55 -8.78 6.08
N PHE A 421 -48.85 -7.48 5.99
CA PHE A 421 -50.15 -6.93 6.37
C PHE A 421 -51.30 -7.39 5.45
N ALA A 422 -51.05 -7.46 4.14
CA ALA A 422 -51.99 -8.02 3.16
C ALA A 422 -52.22 -9.54 3.37
N LEU A 423 -51.15 -10.27 3.73
CA LEU A 423 -51.19 -11.68 4.12
C LEU A 423 -52.04 -11.92 5.37
N TYR A 424 -51.87 -11.09 6.41
CA TYR A 424 -52.65 -11.13 7.65
C TYR A 424 -54.15 -10.92 7.38
N LYS A 425 -54.51 -9.93 6.54
CA LYS A 425 -55.89 -9.70 6.09
C LYS A 425 -56.45 -10.87 5.29
N GLY A 426 -55.64 -11.50 4.43
CA GLY A 426 -56.04 -12.65 3.61
C GLY A 426 -56.28 -13.93 4.41
N LEU A 427 -55.48 -14.19 5.47
CA LEU A 427 -55.62 -15.37 6.33
C LEU A 427 -56.93 -15.41 7.14
N GLN A 428 -57.53 -14.25 7.41
CA GLN A 428 -58.84 -14.17 8.09
C GLN A 428 -60.02 -14.60 7.19
N SER A 429 -59.80 -14.75 5.89
CA SER A 429 -60.85 -15.16 4.93
C SER A 429 -60.60 -16.59 4.45
N GLY A 430 -61.64 -17.43 4.41
CA GLY A 430 -61.54 -18.90 4.27
C GLY A 430 -60.95 -19.46 2.95
N GLY A 431 -60.99 -20.80 2.81
CA GLY A 431 -60.08 -21.63 1.98
C GLY A 431 -59.77 -21.26 0.52
N LYS A 432 -60.58 -20.46 -0.19
CA LYS A 432 -60.21 -19.94 -1.53
C LYS A 432 -59.10 -18.87 -1.49
N PHE A 433 -58.92 -18.23 -0.34
CA PHE A 433 -57.89 -17.21 -0.13
C PHE A 433 -56.50 -17.80 0.12
N ALA A 434 -56.38 -19.09 0.44
CA ALA A 434 -55.08 -19.76 0.62
C ALA A 434 -54.23 -19.75 -0.66
N ILE A 435 -54.85 -19.94 -1.83
CA ILE A 435 -54.15 -19.90 -3.13
C ILE A 435 -53.67 -18.48 -3.44
N ILE A 436 -54.49 -17.47 -3.13
CA ILE A 436 -54.16 -16.04 -3.30
C ILE A 436 -52.99 -15.67 -2.38
N VAL A 437 -53.05 -16.12 -1.12
CA VAL A 437 -51.99 -15.96 -0.12
C VAL A 437 -50.68 -16.59 -0.60
N MET A 438 -50.71 -17.82 -1.11
CA MET A 438 -49.51 -18.49 -1.66
C MET A 438 -48.95 -17.76 -2.88
N GLY A 439 -49.81 -17.23 -3.77
CA GLY A 439 -49.39 -16.43 -4.93
C GLY A 439 -48.74 -15.09 -4.55
N VAL A 440 -49.28 -14.42 -3.52
CA VAL A 440 -48.67 -13.21 -2.94
C VAL A 440 -47.33 -13.54 -2.29
N LEU A 441 -47.26 -14.59 -1.46
CA LEU A 441 -46.01 -15.03 -0.84
C LEU A 441 -44.93 -15.38 -1.87
N MET A 442 -45.31 -16.07 -2.95
CA MET A 442 -44.38 -16.40 -4.03
C MET A 442 -43.91 -15.15 -4.76
N THR A 443 -44.79 -14.18 -5.01
CA THR A 443 -44.42 -12.91 -5.65
C THR A 443 -43.49 -12.07 -4.76
N LEU A 444 -43.70 -12.08 -3.44
CA LEU A 444 -42.79 -11.43 -2.49
C LEU A 444 -41.45 -12.11 -2.45
N PHE A 445 -41.42 -13.43 -2.40
CA PHE A 445 -40.18 -14.20 -2.44
C PHE A 445 -39.40 -13.93 -3.73
N VAL A 446 -40.07 -13.95 -4.89
CA VAL A 446 -39.44 -13.61 -6.18
C VAL A 446 -38.93 -12.16 -6.18
N ARG A 447 -39.72 -11.20 -5.68
CA ARG A 447 -39.30 -9.80 -5.60
C ARG A 447 -38.10 -9.59 -4.68
N LEU A 448 -38.07 -10.31 -3.56
CA LEU A 448 -37.00 -10.34 -2.57
C LEU A 448 -35.70 -10.87 -3.19
N VAL A 449 -35.76 -12.05 -3.80
CA VAL A 449 -34.61 -12.66 -4.49
C VAL A 449 -34.13 -11.79 -5.66
N MET A 450 -35.05 -11.26 -6.48
CA MET A 450 -34.70 -10.37 -7.59
C MET A 450 -34.17 -9.02 -7.13
N GLY A 451 -34.56 -8.54 -5.93
CA GLY A 451 -33.98 -7.37 -5.28
C GLY A 451 -32.52 -7.63 -4.91
N TYR A 452 -32.29 -8.73 -4.19
CA TYR A 452 -30.95 -9.21 -3.82
C TYR A 452 -30.03 -9.34 -5.04
N LEU A 453 -30.46 -10.06 -6.08
CA LEU A 453 -29.67 -10.26 -7.31
C LEU A 453 -29.42 -8.96 -8.09
N ARG A 454 -30.31 -7.96 -8.00
CA ARG A 454 -30.10 -6.65 -8.63
C ARG A 454 -29.06 -5.83 -7.86
N THR A 455 -29.14 -5.81 -6.54
CA THR A 455 -28.15 -5.11 -5.69
C THR A 455 -26.77 -5.73 -5.86
N LEU A 456 -26.67 -7.06 -5.85
CA LEU A 456 -25.41 -7.78 -6.07
C LEU A 456 -24.76 -7.46 -7.41
N ARG A 457 -25.55 -7.44 -8.50
CA ARG A 457 -25.05 -7.10 -9.84
C ARG A 457 -24.56 -5.66 -9.94
N LYS A 458 -25.33 -4.71 -9.38
CA LYS A 458 -24.93 -3.30 -9.37
C LYS A 458 -23.63 -3.08 -8.61
N TYR A 459 -23.47 -3.75 -7.48
CA TYR A 459 -22.23 -3.72 -6.71
C TYR A 459 -21.06 -4.28 -7.50
N ASN A 460 -21.17 -5.53 -7.99
CA ASN A 460 -20.10 -6.16 -8.74
C ASN A 460 -19.72 -5.33 -9.97
N ALA A 461 -20.69 -4.73 -10.66
CA ALA A 461 -20.42 -3.85 -11.79
C ALA A 461 -19.62 -2.59 -11.37
N ARG A 462 -19.98 -1.95 -10.24
CA ARG A 462 -19.21 -0.81 -9.70
C ARG A 462 -17.79 -1.20 -9.29
N MET A 463 -17.66 -2.28 -8.52
CA MET A 463 -16.37 -2.78 -8.05
C MET A 463 -15.46 -3.13 -9.22
N ILE A 464 -15.96 -3.88 -10.21
CA ILE A 464 -15.19 -4.25 -11.41
C ILE A 464 -14.81 -3.00 -12.21
N SER A 465 -15.71 -2.03 -12.38
CA SER A 465 -15.40 -0.79 -13.09
C SER A 465 -14.31 0.00 -12.40
N GLU A 466 -14.39 0.18 -11.08
CA GLU A 466 -13.38 0.93 -10.32
C GLU A 466 -12.04 0.19 -10.33
N LEU A 467 -12.04 -1.13 -10.10
CA LEU A 467 -10.82 -1.93 -10.15
C LEU A 467 -10.20 -1.95 -11.56
N TYR A 468 -11.00 -1.85 -12.61
CA TYR A 468 -10.50 -1.74 -13.98
C TYR A 468 -9.81 -0.40 -14.21
N ASP A 469 -10.44 0.71 -13.82
CA ASP A 469 -9.87 2.06 -13.96
C ASP A 469 -8.61 2.27 -13.10
N LYS A 470 -8.55 1.54 -11.97
CA LYS A 470 -7.43 1.52 -11.03
C LYS A 470 -6.40 0.42 -11.34
N ASN A 471 -6.66 -0.51 -12.26
CA ASN A 471 -5.64 -1.46 -12.68
C ASN A 471 -4.59 -0.69 -13.50
N LEU A 472 -3.33 -0.77 -13.06
CA LEU A 472 -2.21 -0.15 -13.74
C LEU A 472 -1.57 -1.14 -14.72
N ASP A 473 -1.26 -2.35 -14.26
CA ASP A 473 -0.63 -3.38 -15.09
C ASP A 473 -0.78 -4.79 -14.49
N ASN A 474 -0.50 -5.83 -15.29
CA ASN A 474 -0.51 -7.23 -14.87
C ASN A 474 0.75 -7.97 -15.34
N ASP A 475 1.19 -8.95 -14.55
CA ASP A 475 2.21 -9.94 -14.86
C ASP A 475 3.53 -9.30 -15.35
N VAL A 476 4.00 -9.63 -16.57
CA VAL A 476 5.25 -9.09 -17.14
C VAL A 476 5.24 -7.56 -17.23
N GLY A 477 4.08 -6.94 -17.44
CA GLY A 477 3.96 -5.48 -17.47
C GLY A 477 4.29 -4.83 -16.11
N VAL A 478 3.92 -5.50 -15.01
CA VAL A 478 4.31 -5.07 -13.66
C VAL A 478 5.82 -5.14 -13.49
N LEU A 479 6.47 -6.22 -13.95
CA LEU A 479 7.93 -6.35 -13.88
C LEU A 479 8.64 -5.23 -14.64
N GLN A 480 8.14 -4.88 -15.84
CA GLN A 480 8.66 -3.75 -16.62
C GLN A 480 8.54 -2.44 -15.85
N TYR A 481 7.36 -2.15 -15.31
CA TYR A 481 7.12 -0.93 -14.54
C TYR A 481 8.01 -0.84 -13.30
N LEU A 482 8.15 -1.92 -12.55
CA LEU A 482 8.94 -1.95 -11.33
C LEU A 482 10.42 -1.66 -11.63
N ILE A 483 10.99 -2.33 -12.63
CA ILE A 483 12.39 -2.13 -12.99
C ILE A 483 12.64 -0.72 -13.53
N ASP A 484 11.79 -0.23 -14.44
CA ASP A 484 11.91 1.13 -14.96
C ASP A 484 11.79 2.15 -13.81
N SER A 485 10.92 1.89 -12.83
CA SER A 485 10.77 2.74 -11.65
C SER A 485 11.99 2.73 -10.72
N ILE A 486 12.67 1.60 -10.57
CA ILE A 486 13.89 1.52 -9.74
C ILE A 486 15.04 2.24 -10.44
N GLU A 487 15.23 1.99 -11.74
CA GLU A 487 16.23 2.68 -12.55
C GLU A 487 16.10 4.21 -12.39
N GLU A 488 14.86 4.72 -12.41
CA GLU A 488 14.62 6.15 -12.18
C GLU A 488 14.94 6.61 -10.76
N GLN A 489 14.63 5.83 -9.71
CA GLN A 489 14.92 6.22 -8.32
C GLN A 489 16.41 6.23 -8.03
N GLU A 490 17.10 5.16 -8.39
CA GLU A 490 18.55 5.01 -8.27
C GLU A 490 19.32 6.14 -8.96
N PHE A 491 18.86 6.51 -10.16
CA PHE A 491 19.38 7.65 -10.88
C PHE A 491 19.18 8.95 -10.09
N LYS A 492 17.98 9.20 -9.55
CA LYS A 492 17.66 10.44 -8.83
C LYS A 492 18.47 10.58 -7.55
N GLU A 493 18.54 9.53 -6.75
CA GLU A 493 19.30 9.52 -5.49
C GLU A 493 20.78 9.81 -5.73
N SER A 494 21.41 9.05 -6.64
CA SER A 494 22.83 9.21 -6.95
C SER A 494 23.14 10.58 -7.54
N VAL A 495 22.27 11.09 -8.42
CA VAL A 495 22.45 12.41 -9.03
C VAL A 495 22.25 13.52 -8.01
N LEU A 496 21.22 13.46 -7.16
CA LEU A 496 20.97 14.49 -6.14
C LEU A 496 22.11 14.55 -5.13
N ALA A 497 22.55 13.40 -4.62
CA ALA A 497 23.66 13.31 -3.68
C ALA A 497 24.96 13.87 -4.26
N TYR A 498 25.37 13.40 -5.46
CA TYR A 498 26.57 13.92 -6.12
C TYR A 498 26.43 15.43 -6.45
N TYR A 499 25.28 15.84 -6.97
CA TYR A 499 25.07 17.23 -7.40
C TYR A 499 25.12 18.21 -6.23
N MET A 500 24.56 17.85 -5.08
CA MET A 500 24.57 18.70 -3.90
C MET A 500 26.00 18.90 -3.37
N LEU A 501 26.76 17.81 -3.27
CA LEU A 501 28.20 17.86 -2.91
C LEU A 501 29.00 18.69 -3.92
N TRP A 502 28.73 18.53 -5.22
CA TRP A 502 29.41 19.30 -6.28
C TRP A 502 29.05 20.79 -6.26
N LEU A 503 27.81 21.15 -5.90
CA LEU A 503 27.35 22.53 -5.85
C LEU A 503 27.94 23.31 -4.67
N GLN A 504 28.09 22.65 -3.51
CA GLN A 504 28.62 23.27 -2.30
C GLN A 504 30.16 23.45 -2.33
N ASP A 505 30.88 22.59 -3.07
CA ASP A 505 32.35 22.61 -3.23
C ASP A 505 33.13 22.48 -1.89
N GLU A 506 32.44 22.01 -0.83
CA GLU A 506 32.97 21.80 0.52
C GLU A 506 32.58 20.39 1.01
N PRO A 507 33.42 19.70 1.81
CA PRO A 507 33.06 18.39 2.36
C PRO A 507 31.87 18.49 3.34
N MET A 508 30.85 17.65 3.15
CA MET A 508 29.64 17.63 3.98
C MET A 508 29.51 16.31 4.74
N THR A 509 28.94 16.36 5.95
CA THR A 509 28.54 15.13 6.65
C THR A 509 27.29 14.51 6.01
N GLU A 510 26.99 13.26 6.35
CA GLU A 510 25.77 12.57 5.91
C GLU A 510 24.51 13.37 6.24
N LYS A 511 24.39 13.87 7.48
CA LYS A 511 23.24 14.66 7.96
C LYS A 511 23.12 16.02 7.26
N GLU A 512 24.24 16.67 7.00
CA GLU A 512 24.25 17.94 6.27
C GLU A 512 23.82 17.75 4.81
N LEU A 513 24.26 16.65 4.19
CA LEU A 513 23.91 16.32 2.82
C LEU A 513 22.43 16.00 2.69
N ASP A 514 21.91 15.17 3.59
CA ASP A 514 20.51 14.81 3.69
C ASP A 514 19.60 16.04 3.78
N ALA A 515 19.83 16.87 4.80
CA ALA A 515 19.06 18.09 5.01
C ALA A 515 19.13 19.05 3.82
N ALA A 516 20.28 19.15 3.15
CA ALA A 516 20.43 19.99 1.96
C ALA A 516 19.61 19.46 0.76
N ILE A 517 19.54 18.14 0.58
CA ILE A 517 18.76 17.51 -0.50
C ILE A 517 17.26 17.66 -0.21
N GLU A 518 16.83 17.37 1.01
CA GLU A 518 15.43 17.54 1.42
C GLU A 518 14.95 18.99 1.28
N GLU A 519 15.77 19.97 1.70
CA GLU A 519 15.48 21.39 1.52
C GLU A 519 15.40 21.77 0.04
N PHE A 520 16.32 21.25 -0.78
CA PHE A 520 16.29 21.47 -2.22
C PHE A 520 15.03 20.89 -2.88
N LEU A 521 14.64 19.67 -2.52
CA LEU A 521 13.42 19.04 -3.03
C LEU A 521 12.19 19.85 -2.65
N SER A 522 12.09 20.28 -1.39
CA SER A 522 10.98 21.09 -0.91
C SER A 522 10.89 22.44 -1.62
N GLN A 523 12.02 23.15 -1.75
CA GLN A 523 12.07 24.49 -2.33
C GLN A 523 11.72 24.53 -3.82
N TYR A 524 12.17 23.54 -4.60
CA TYR A 524 12.08 23.56 -6.06
C TYR A 524 10.96 22.67 -6.64
N PHE A 525 10.34 21.80 -5.84
CA PHE A 525 9.32 20.86 -6.29
C PHE A 525 8.03 20.93 -5.45
N ASP A 526 7.36 22.08 -5.45
CA ASP A 526 5.98 22.23 -4.94
C ASP A 526 5.80 21.81 -3.45
N ASP A 527 6.72 22.21 -2.57
CA ASP A 527 6.75 21.84 -1.13
C ASP A 527 6.80 20.32 -0.90
N LEU A 528 7.51 19.59 -1.77
CA LEU A 528 7.72 18.15 -1.62
C LEU A 528 8.47 17.82 -0.34
N GLU A 529 7.84 17.01 0.52
CA GLU A 529 8.41 16.48 1.76
C GLU A 529 8.77 15.01 1.52
N VAL A 530 10.06 14.75 1.35
CA VAL A 530 10.65 13.42 1.10
C VAL A 530 11.70 13.20 2.17
N ASP A 531 11.72 12.01 2.75
CA ASP A 531 12.75 11.56 3.69
C ASP A 531 13.87 10.90 2.88
N PHE A 532 14.99 11.57 2.65
CA PHE A 532 15.97 11.11 1.64
C PHE A 532 16.89 10.00 2.19
N GLU A 533 17.02 8.87 1.48
CA GLU A 533 17.94 7.77 1.86
C GLU A 533 19.39 8.10 1.48
N VAL A 534 19.99 9.04 2.22
CA VAL A 534 21.35 9.52 1.97
C VAL A 534 22.41 8.44 2.13
N ASP A 535 22.22 7.51 3.06
CA ASP A 535 23.12 6.38 3.33
C ASP A 535 23.18 5.45 2.12
N ASP A 536 22.04 5.09 1.56
CA ASP A 536 21.95 4.28 0.34
C ASP A 536 22.53 5.03 -0.88
N ALA A 537 22.18 6.31 -1.05
CA ALA A 537 22.75 7.15 -2.10
C ALA A 537 24.29 7.23 -2.02
N LEU A 538 24.85 7.41 -0.82
CA LEU A 538 26.29 7.46 -0.58
C LEU A 538 26.96 6.08 -0.81
N ASN A 539 26.33 4.99 -0.37
CA ASN A 539 26.80 3.63 -0.63
C ASN A 539 26.95 3.36 -2.14
N LYS A 540 26.08 3.97 -2.97
CA LYS A 540 26.16 3.89 -4.43
C LYS A 540 27.30 4.71 -5.00
N ILE A 541 27.59 5.91 -4.48
CA ILE A 541 28.49 6.88 -5.13
C ILE A 541 29.90 7.04 -4.53
N VAL A 542 30.15 6.55 -3.31
CA VAL A 542 31.42 6.76 -2.57
C VAL A 542 32.50 5.76 -2.97
N PHE A 543 33.71 6.22 -3.27
CA PHE A 543 34.83 5.33 -3.56
C PHE A 543 35.10 4.34 -2.40
N ARG A 544 34.91 3.03 -2.65
CA ARG A 544 35.29 1.95 -1.72
C ARG A 544 36.19 0.90 -2.39
N GLU A 545 37.18 0.41 -1.63
CA GLU A 545 38.04 -0.70 -2.03
C GLU A 545 37.36 -2.05 -1.69
N GLY A 546 37.16 -2.95 -2.66
CA GLY A 546 36.56 -4.29 -2.42
C GLY A 546 35.81 -4.91 -3.62
N GLU A 547 35.15 -6.05 -3.41
CA GLU A 547 34.14 -6.63 -4.32
C GLU A 547 32.96 -5.67 -4.43
N ARG A 548 32.65 -5.23 -5.66
CA ARG A 548 31.70 -4.14 -5.92
C ARG A 548 30.36 -4.72 -6.38
N ASP A 549 29.28 -4.14 -5.90
CA ASP A 549 27.99 -4.25 -6.59
C ASP A 549 28.15 -3.57 -7.97
N ASP A 550 27.61 -4.19 -9.00
CA ASP A 550 27.67 -3.73 -10.39
C ASP A 550 27.13 -2.29 -10.53
N HIS A 551 26.22 -1.89 -9.65
CA HIS A 551 25.57 -0.58 -9.63
C HIS A 551 26.45 0.56 -9.07
N HIS A 552 27.62 0.27 -8.50
CA HIS A 552 28.47 1.23 -7.79
C HIS A 552 29.16 2.28 -8.68
N LEU A 553 29.03 3.57 -8.37
CA LEU A 553 29.55 4.70 -9.14
C LEU A 553 30.62 5.45 -8.33
N PRO A 554 31.93 5.17 -8.46
CA PRO A 554 32.94 5.77 -7.58
C PRO A 554 33.26 7.23 -7.97
N ILE A 555 32.36 8.17 -7.62
CA ILE A 555 32.40 9.58 -8.01
C ILE A 555 32.48 10.55 -6.82
N VAL A 556 32.47 10.03 -5.60
CA VAL A 556 32.59 10.78 -4.33
C VAL A 556 33.74 10.21 -3.50
N GLU A 557 34.53 11.09 -2.89
CA GLU A 557 35.59 10.73 -1.94
C GLU A 557 35.11 10.85 -0.50
N GLU A 558 35.55 9.91 0.34
CA GLU A 558 35.35 9.92 1.78
C GLU A 558 36.57 10.56 2.47
N LEU A 559 36.34 11.58 3.28
CA LEU A 559 37.34 12.35 3.99
C LEU A 559 37.05 12.29 5.49
N ASN A 560 37.99 11.77 6.28
CA ASN A 560 37.88 11.82 7.73
C ASN A 560 38.44 13.16 8.23
N ILE A 561 37.56 14.04 8.71
CA ILE A 561 37.90 15.35 9.25
C ILE A 561 37.50 15.37 10.72
N ASN A 562 38.46 15.59 11.62
CA ASN A 562 38.24 15.66 13.07
C ASN A 562 37.57 14.42 13.70
N GLY A 563 37.66 13.24 13.07
CA GLY A 563 37.03 12.01 13.56
C GLY A 563 35.61 11.78 13.05
N GLU A 564 35.10 12.69 12.21
CA GLU A 564 33.80 12.59 11.56
C GLU A 564 33.98 12.34 10.05
N LEU A 565 33.07 11.58 9.45
CA LEU A 565 33.10 11.26 8.03
C LEU A 565 32.45 12.38 7.24
N HIS A 566 33.21 12.94 6.30
CA HIS A 566 32.73 13.92 5.34
C HIS A 566 32.88 13.38 3.92
N TYR A 567 31.96 13.79 3.05
CA TYR A 567 31.90 13.39 1.65
C TYR A 567 32.20 14.57 0.75
N LYS A 568 32.98 14.34 -0.31
CA LYS A 568 33.32 15.37 -1.29
C LYS A 568 33.16 14.83 -2.71
N ALA A 569 32.43 15.56 -3.55
CA ALA A 569 32.30 15.21 -4.96
C ALA A 569 33.62 15.41 -5.72
N LEU A 570 33.93 14.46 -6.60
CA LEU A 570 35.00 14.64 -7.57
C LEU A 570 34.66 15.77 -8.56
N PRO A 571 35.67 16.44 -9.15
CA PRO A 571 35.44 17.34 -10.26
C PRO A 571 34.71 16.63 -11.40
N ILE A 572 33.80 17.34 -12.07
CA ILE A 572 32.94 16.74 -13.11
C ILE A 572 33.72 16.12 -14.28
N GLU A 573 34.91 16.63 -14.57
CA GLU A 573 35.81 16.10 -15.60
C GLU A 573 36.33 14.72 -15.19
N GLU A 574 36.82 14.58 -13.96
CA GLU A 574 37.32 13.31 -13.42
C GLU A 574 36.19 12.29 -13.24
N ALA A 575 35.04 12.72 -12.72
CA ALA A 575 33.86 11.87 -12.58
C ALA A 575 33.37 11.37 -13.96
N LEU A 576 33.43 12.20 -15.00
CA LEU A 576 33.08 11.80 -16.36
C LEU A 576 34.06 10.76 -16.93
N GLU A 577 35.37 10.91 -16.71
CA GLU A 577 36.37 9.93 -17.14
C GLU A 577 36.14 8.56 -16.49
N ILE A 578 35.85 8.53 -15.19
CA ILE A 578 35.51 7.29 -14.46
C ILE A 578 34.26 6.63 -15.05
N MET A 579 33.22 7.43 -15.33
CA MET A 579 31.96 6.94 -15.88
C MET A 579 32.08 6.45 -17.33
N ASP A 580 32.88 7.13 -18.17
CA ASP A 580 33.19 6.68 -19.52
C ASP A 580 33.96 5.34 -19.50
N ALA A 581 34.96 5.21 -18.63
CA ALA A 581 35.71 3.96 -18.47
C ALA A 581 34.83 2.80 -17.98
N LYS A 582 33.94 3.06 -17.01
CA LYS A 582 32.97 2.07 -16.54
C LYS A 582 32.04 1.62 -17.67
N TRP A 583 31.52 2.56 -18.46
CA TRP A 583 30.67 2.25 -19.60
C TRP A 583 31.38 1.42 -20.68
N GLU A 584 32.65 1.70 -20.95
CA GLU A 584 33.45 0.89 -21.88
C GLU A 584 33.62 -0.55 -21.39
N LEU A 585 33.90 -0.74 -20.08
CA LEU A 585 34.00 -2.06 -19.46
C LEU A 585 32.70 -2.87 -19.60
N LEU A 586 31.54 -2.26 -19.30
CA LEU A 586 30.24 -2.92 -19.42
C LEU A 586 29.93 -3.34 -20.86
N ASN A 587 30.27 -2.50 -21.82
CA ASN A 587 30.11 -2.85 -23.24
C ASN A 587 31.02 -4.01 -23.64
N GLN A 588 32.26 -4.05 -23.14
CA GLN A 588 33.17 -5.16 -23.39
C GLN A 588 32.62 -6.47 -22.83
N GLN A 589 32.16 -6.47 -21.57
CA GLN A 589 31.56 -7.65 -20.94
C GLN A 589 30.34 -8.16 -21.71
N ARG A 590 29.48 -7.26 -22.19
CA ARG A 590 28.33 -7.63 -23.03
C ARG A 590 28.76 -8.27 -24.34
N LEU A 591 29.81 -7.76 -24.99
CA LEU A 591 30.33 -8.33 -26.23
C LEU A 591 30.96 -9.71 -26.00
N GLU A 592 31.66 -9.91 -24.89
CA GLU A 592 32.21 -11.20 -24.49
C GLU A 592 31.10 -12.24 -24.23
N ALA A 593 30.04 -11.85 -23.53
CA ALA A 593 28.87 -12.71 -23.29
C ALA A 593 28.12 -13.11 -24.58
N ILE A 594 28.16 -12.31 -25.64
CA ILE A 594 27.58 -12.65 -26.95
C ILE A 594 28.46 -13.66 -27.72
N ASN A 595 29.76 -13.65 -27.47
CA ASN A 595 30.72 -14.51 -28.18
C ASN A 595 30.93 -15.89 -27.52
N LEU A 596 30.40 -16.08 -26.30
CA LEU A 596 30.30 -17.35 -25.57
C LEU A 596 28.99 -18.07 -25.92
#